data_AF-A0A7Y0HQI5-F1
#
_entry.id   AF-A0A7Y0HQI5-F1
#
_cell.length_a   1.000
_cell.length_b   1.000
_cell.length_c   1.000
_cell.angle_alpha   90.00
_cell.angle_beta   90.00
_cell.angle_gamma   90.00
#
_symmetry.space_group_name_H-M   'P 1'
#
loop_
_entity.id
_entity.type
_entity.pdbx_description
1 polymer ?
#
loop_
_entity_poly.entity_id
_entity_poly.type
_entity_poly.pdbx_seq_one_letter_code
_entity_poly.pdbx_strand_id
1 'polypeptide(L)'
;MRKKVSSIFKIIVALIILFGAFKAVKYYINKNDHINAKNININLYIDTVDSVSKDKLQVNWKQVAAIDGVRYKRDFSKGNTENITKLADMFLIKNTSTKSVGKSKYKLLSLDEVLDKLSFEKKEKEKVYRYLKDLDSVALNNKLKEDDSYKKFIDELTPAAVDIYNKYGILPSVTISQAILESGWGKSQLTSKSNNLFGIKADSSWKGKSVVMKTSEYYNKIINDSFRVYASKSESLKDYGDFLYKNKRYKDKGVLSALNYKDQAEAIEKAGYSTIQDEKGNEIYADLVIKIIKQNNLQLIDNKIQLEKSQALSK
;
A
#
# COMPACT_ATOMS: atom_id res chain seq x y z
N MET A 1 21.84 38.33 -57.50
CA MET A 1 22.21 37.56 -56.28
C MET A 1 21.47 37.99 -55.00
N ARG A 2 21.40 39.29 -54.65
CA ARG A 2 20.80 39.76 -53.37
C ARG A 2 19.34 39.33 -53.08
N LYS A 3 18.45 39.29 -54.08
CA LYS A 3 17.04 38.87 -53.88
C LYS A 3 16.88 37.40 -53.45
N LYS A 4 17.71 36.49 -53.98
CA LYS A 4 17.65 35.05 -53.61
C LYS A 4 18.09 34.82 -52.16
N VAL A 5 19.13 35.53 -51.69
CA VAL A 5 19.63 35.43 -50.31
C VAL A 5 18.57 35.93 -49.30
N SER A 6 17.88 37.03 -49.61
CA SER A 6 16.78 37.54 -48.78
C SER A 6 15.61 36.56 -48.66
N SER A 7 15.26 35.86 -49.75
CA SER A 7 14.19 34.86 -49.74
C SER A 7 14.55 33.63 -48.90
N ILE A 8 15.79 33.16 -48.98
CA ILE A 8 16.28 32.01 -48.20
C ILE A 8 16.28 32.36 -46.70
N PHE A 9 16.73 33.56 -46.34
CA PHE A 9 16.71 34.02 -44.95
C PHE A 9 15.29 34.08 -44.36
N LYS A 10 14.31 34.58 -45.12
CA LYS A 10 12.90 34.60 -44.69
C LYS A 10 12.33 33.19 -44.47
N ILE A 11 12.70 32.21 -45.30
CA ILE A 11 12.29 30.82 -45.15
C ILE A 11 12.90 30.21 -43.88
N ILE A 12 14.20 30.45 -43.62
CA ILE A 12 14.87 29.95 -42.40
C ILE A 12 14.21 30.53 -41.14
N VAL A 13 13.94 31.84 -41.12
CA VAL A 13 13.25 32.49 -39.99
C VAL A 13 11.85 31.91 -39.79
N ALA A 14 11.08 31.70 -40.86
CA ALA A 14 9.76 31.08 -40.79
C ALA A 14 9.82 29.64 -40.24
N LEU A 15 10.80 28.83 -40.66
CA LEU A 15 11.01 27.47 -40.15
C LEU A 15 11.39 27.45 -38.67
N ILE A 16 12.21 28.39 -38.20
CA ILE A 16 12.57 28.51 -36.77
C ILE A 16 11.33 28.86 -35.94
N ILE A 17 10.50 29.79 -36.41
CA ILE A 17 9.24 30.17 -35.74
C ILE A 17 8.28 28.98 -35.70
N LEU A 18 8.10 28.26 -36.81
CA LEU A 18 7.27 27.05 -36.89
C LEU A 18 7.78 25.97 -35.94
N PHE A 19 9.09 25.75 -35.86
CA PHE A 19 9.69 24.79 -34.94
C PHE A 19 9.51 25.19 -33.47
N GLY A 20 9.64 26.49 -33.17
CA GLY A 20 9.36 27.06 -31.85
C GLY A 20 7.89 26.89 -31.44
N ALA A 21 6.96 27.21 -32.34
CA ALA A 21 5.52 27.03 -32.15
C ALA A 21 5.17 25.54 -31.97
N PHE A 22 5.74 24.64 -32.77
CA PHE A 22 5.57 23.21 -32.62
C PHE A 22 6.07 22.70 -31.25
N LYS A 23 7.24 23.17 -30.80
CA LYS A 23 7.75 22.88 -29.45
C LYS A 23 6.83 23.41 -28.36
N ALA A 24 6.31 24.63 -28.50
CA ALA A 24 5.39 25.24 -27.54
C ALA A 24 4.04 24.50 -27.46
N VAL A 25 3.45 24.13 -28.61
CA VAL A 25 2.23 23.32 -28.68
C VAL A 25 2.46 21.94 -28.06
N LYS A 26 3.58 21.28 -28.39
CA LYS A 26 3.92 19.97 -27.79
C LYS A 26 4.15 20.07 -26.29
N TYR A 27 4.81 21.12 -25.82
CA TYR A 27 4.97 21.41 -24.40
C TYR A 27 3.62 21.62 -23.71
N TYR A 28 2.73 22.42 -24.31
CA TYR A 28 1.40 22.69 -23.78
C TYR A 28 0.52 21.42 -23.72
N ILE A 29 0.51 20.61 -24.79
CA ILE A 29 -0.20 19.32 -24.81
C ILE A 29 0.33 18.39 -23.71
N ASN A 30 1.65 18.30 -23.55
CA ASN A 30 2.27 17.42 -22.57
C ASN A 30 2.03 17.90 -21.12
N LYS A 31 1.98 19.23 -20.90
CA LYS A 31 1.64 19.85 -19.61
C LYS A 31 0.18 19.62 -19.21
N ASN A 32 -0.73 19.43 -20.16
CA ASN A 32 -2.15 19.19 -19.89
C ASN A 32 -2.53 17.71 -19.99
N ASP A 33 -1.55 16.82 -20.17
CA ASP A 33 -1.75 15.38 -20.26
C ASP A 33 -1.69 14.75 -18.86
N HIS A 34 -2.73 14.99 -18.07
CA HIS A 34 -2.94 14.48 -16.72
C HIS A 34 -4.20 13.60 -16.64
N ILE A 35 -4.24 12.70 -15.65
CA ILE A 35 -5.46 11.96 -15.29
C ILE A 35 -6.18 12.63 -14.12
N ASN A 36 -7.51 12.52 -14.12
CA ASN A 36 -8.35 12.99 -13.03
C ASN A 36 -8.86 11.78 -12.23
N ALA A 37 -8.44 11.67 -10.97
CA ALA A 37 -8.83 10.58 -10.08
C ALA A 37 -10.35 10.43 -9.90
N LYS A 38 -11.13 11.51 -10.08
CA LYS A 38 -12.60 11.46 -10.02
C LYS A 38 -13.23 10.60 -11.11
N ASN A 39 -12.53 10.38 -12.22
CA ASN A 39 -13.02 9.56 -13.33
C ASN A 39 -12.65 8.08 -13.14
N ILE A 40 -11.92 7.73 -12.09
CA ILE A 40 -11.43 6.38 -11.84
C ILE A 40 -12.31 5.73 -10.78
N ASN A 41 -12.83 4.54 -11.08
CA ASN A 41 -13.42 3.71 -10.05
C ASN A 41 -12.31 3.05 -9.21
N ILE A 42 -11.83 3.77 -8.20
CA ILE A 42 -10.70 3.33 -7.36
C ILE A 42 -10.98 1.99 -6.68
N ASN A 43 -12.21 1.77 -6.20
CA ASN A 43 -12.59 0.50 -5.57
C ASN A 43 -12.47 -0.66 -6.56
N LEU A 44 -12.93 -0.50 -7.80
CA LEU A 44 -12.79 -1.52 -8.84
C LEU A 44 -11.32 -1.92 -9.03
N TYR A 45 -10.41 -0.95 -9.13
CA TYR A 45 -8.98 -1.24 -9.27
C TYR A 45 -8.41 -1.95 -8.04
N ILE A 46 -8.66 -1.45 -6.82
CA ILE A 46 -8.17 -2.06 -5.58
C ILE A 46 -8.70 -3.49 -5.45
N ASP A 47 -10.01 -3.69 -5.57
CA ASP A 47 -10.63 -5.00 -5.36
C ASP A 47 -10.21 -6.02 -6.42
N THR A 48 -10.01 -5.58 -7.67
CA THR A 48 -9.53 -6.48 -8.72
C THR A 48 -8.07 -6.87 -8.50
N VAL A 49 -7.17 -5.93 -8.18
CA VAL A 49 -5.76 -6.30 -7.93
C VAL A 49 -5.60 -7.14 -6.67
N ASP A 50 -6.43 -6.91 -5.64
CA ASP A 50 -6.43 -7.72 -4.44
C ASP A 50 -6.92 -9.15 -4.74
N SER A 51 -7.93 -9.31 -5.60
CA SER A 51 -8.40 -10.62 -6.05
C SER A 51 -7.30 -11.37 -6.82
N VAL A 52 -6.53 -10.67 -7.66
CA VAL A 52 -5.36 -11.22 -8.36
C VAL A 52 -4.25 -11.63 -7.38
N SER A 53 -4.11 -10.87 -6.30
CA SER A 53 -3.08 -11.04 -5.27
C SER A 53 -3.42 -12.13 -4.25
N LYS A 54 -4.62 -12.72 -4.27
CA LYS A 54 -5.01 -13.82 -3.39
C LYS A 54 -3.99 -14.97 -3.46
N ASP A 55 -3.48 -15.40 -2.30
CA ASP A 55 -2.39 -16.40 -2.17
C ASP A 55 -1.09 -16.04 -2.92
N LYS A 56 -0.91 -14.77 -3.31
CA LYS A 56 0.23 -14.24 -4.05
C LYS A 56 0.72 -12.92 -3.43
N LEU A 57 1.76 -12.35 -4.04
CA LEU A 57 2.30 -11.05 -3.64
C LEU A 57 1.34 -9.92 -4.04
N GLN A 58 1.37 -8.83 -3.29
CA GLN A 58 0.47 -7.69 -3.45
C GLN A 58 0.79 -6.91 -4.73
N VAL A 59 -0.19 -6.78 -5.63
CA VAL A 59 -0.11 -5.92 -6.82
C VAL A 59 -0.50 -4.48 -6.49
N ASN A 60 0.16 -3.52 -7.14
CA ASN A 60 -0.07 -2.09 -6.96
C ASN A 60 -1.18 -1.57 -7.89
N TRP A 61 -2.34 -1.25 -7.32
CA TRP A 61 -3.48 -0.76 -8.09
C TRP A 61 -3.20 0.55 -8.86
N LYS A 62 -2.33 1.43 -8.35
CA LYS A 62 -2.01 2.71 -9.00
C LYS A 62 -1.19 2.49 -10.28
N GLN A 63 -0.30 1.51 -10.29
CA GLN A 63 0.45 1.14 -11.49
C GLN A 63 -0.48 0.61 -12.57
N VAL A 64 -1.42 -0.26 -12.20
CA VAL A 64 -2.44 -0.81 -13.12
C VAL A 64 -3.31 0.33 -13.69
N ALA A 65 -3.81 1.22 -12.84
CA ALA A 65 -4.61 2.38 -13.27
C ALA A 65 -3.83 3.36 -14.17
N ALA A 66 -2.55 3.61 -13.88
CA ALA A 66 -1.72 4.49 -14.70
C ALA A 66 -1.47 3.91 -16.11
N ILE A 67 -1.24 2.60 -16.21
CA ILE A 67 -1.11 1.91 -17.50
C ILE A 67 -2.42 2.00 -18.29
N ASP A 68 -3.57 1.72 -17.66
CA ASP A 68 -4.87 1.84 -18.31
C ASP A 68 -5.19 3.27 -18.75
N GLY A 69 -4.77 4.27 -17.97
CA GLY A 69 -4.84 5.67 -18.36
C GLY A 69 -4.17 5.93 -19.71
N VAL A 70 -3.06 5.25 -20.02
CA VAL A 70 -2.41 5.33 -21.33
C VAL A 70 -3.14 4.48 -22.38
N ARG A 71 -3.40 3.20 -22.09
CA ARG A 71 -4.07 2.25 -23.02
C ARG A 71 -5.43 2.76 -23.51
N TYR A 72 -6.17 3.37 -22.60
CA TYR A 72 -7.53 3.87 -22.85
C TYR A 72 -7.58 5.37 -23.10
N LYS A 73 -6.44 6.05 -23.25
CA LYS A 73 -6.39 7.50 -23.50
C LYS A 73 -7.18 8.30 -22.46
N ARG A 74 -7.10 7.87 -21.19
CA ARG A 74 -7.77 8.42 -19.99
C ARG A 74 -9.28 8.16 -19.90
N ASP A 75 -9.81 7.31 -20.77
CA ASP A 75 -11.19 6.82 -20.72
C ASP A 75 -11.32 5.60 -19.80
N PHE A 76 -11.44 5.86 -18.50
CA PHE A 76 -11.55 4.82 -17.47
C PHE A 76 -12.90 4.07 -17.49
N SER A 77 -13.87 4.50 -18.30
CA SER A 77 -15.12 3.74 -18.50
C SER A 77 -14.89 2.38 -19.18
N LYS A 78 -13.76 2.25 -19.87
CA LYS A 78 -13.32 1.00 -20.49
C LYS A 78 -12.76 -0.02 -19.50
N GLY A 79 -12.38 0.41 -18.29
CA GLY A 79 -11.86 -0.48 -17.25
C GLY A 79 -12.96 -1.34 -16.65
N ASN A 80 -12.75 -2.65 -16.62
CA ASN A 80 -13.65 -3.62 -15.99
C ASN A 80 -12.82 -4.72 -15.30
N THR A 81 -13.46 -5.57 -14.49
CA THR A 81 -12.74 -6.61 -13.75
C THR A 81 -11.90 -7.50 -14.65
N GLU A 82 -12.38 -7.85 -15.85
CA GLU A 82 -11.67 -8.75 -16.77
C GLU A 82 -10.36 -8.13 -17.28
N ASN A 83 -10.40 -6.91 -17.81
CA ASN A 83 -9.20 -6.29 -18.38
C ASN A 83 -8.21 -5.78 -17.33
N ILE A 84 -8.70 -5.37 -16.15
CA ILE A 84 -7.87 -5.03 -15.00
C ILE A 84 -7.18 -6.29 -14.47
N THR A 85 -7.89 -7.43 -14.39
CA THR A 85 -7.31 -8.72 -14.00
C THR A 85 -6.17 -9.12 -14.94
N LYS A 86 -6.43 -9.09 -16.26
CA LYS A 86 -5.42 -9.42 -17.28
C LYS A 86 -4.15 -8.57 -17.15
N LEU A 87 -4.30 -7.27 -16.89
CA LEU A 87 -3.15 -6.38 -16.70
C LEU A 87 -2.45 -6.60 -15.35
N ALA A 88 -3.21 -6.78 -14.27
CA ALA A 88 -2.67 -7.03 -12.93
C ALA A 88 -1.89 -8.35 -12.86
N ASP A 89 -2.35 -9.41 -13.54
CA ASP A 89 -1.62 -10.68 -13.65
C ASP A 89 -0.24 -10.51 -14.30
N MET A 90 -0.03 -9.50 -15.16
CA MET A 90 1.28 -9.24 -15.77
C MET A 90 2.34 -8.85 -14.74
N PHE A 91 1.94 -8.34 -13.57
CA PHE A 91 2.87 -8.00 -12.48
C PHE A 91 3.35 -9.23 -11.70
N LEU A 92 2.79 -10.42 -11.95
CA LEU A 92 3.11 -11.63 -11.21
C LEU A 92 3.61 -12.72 -12.14
N ILE A 93 4.81 -13.22 -11.88
CA ILE A 93 5.37 -14.37 -12.60
C ILE A 93 5.63 -15.53 -11.65
N LYS A 94 5.35 -16.77 -12.09
CA LYS A 94 5.75 -17.96 -11.33
C LYS A 94 7.26 -17.95 -11.12
N ASN A 95 7.66 -18.10 -9.87
CA ASN A 95 9.06 -18.20 -9.49
C ASN A 95 9.54 -19.64 -9.71
N THR A 96 10.52 -19.80 -10.59
CA THR A 96 11.18 -21.09 -10.86
C THR A 96 12.46 -21.29 -10.04
N SER A 97 12.87 -20.28 -9.26
CA SER A 97 14.06 -20.32 -8.40
C SER A 97 13.76 -20.97 -7.05
N THR A 98 14.80 -21.52 -6.42
CA THR A 98 14.77 -21.99 -5.03
C THR A 98 14.68 -20.85 -4.02
N LYS A 99 15.10 -19.62 -4.39
CA LYS A 99 14.97 -18.43 -3.54
C LYS A 99 13.60 -17.78 -3.78
N SER A 100 12.87 -17.45 -2.72
CA SER A 100 11.50 -16.89 -2.79
C SER A 100 11.30 -15.67 -1.88
N VAL A 101 10.27 -14.86 -2.17
CA VAL A 101 9.78 -13.82 -1.26
C VAL A 101 8.85 -14.50 -0.25
N GLY A 102 9.33 -14.71 0.97
CA GLY A 102 8.62 -15.52 1.96
C GLY A 102 8.37 -16.94 1.40
N LYS A 103 7.13 -17.43 1.51
CA LYS A 103 6.70 -18.72 0.93
C LYS A 103 6.08 -18.59 -0.48
N SER A 104 6.20 -17.43 -1.12
CA SER A 104 5.58 -17.18 -2.41
C SER A 104 6.15 -18.04 -3.53
N LYS A 105 5.26 -18.63 -4.33
CA LYS A 105 5.57 -19.26 -5.62
C LYS A 105 5.63 -18.24 -6.76
N TYR A 106 5.49 -16.95 -6.46
CA TYR A 106 5.46 -15.86 -7.42
C TYR A 106 6.51 -14.79 -7.06
N LYS A 107 7.01 -14.11 -8.09
CA LYS A 107 7.79 -12.87 -7.99
C LYS A 107 6.97 -11.70 -8.55
N LEU A 108 7.18 -10.52 -7.99
CA LEU A 108 6.65 -9.28 -8.57
C LEU A 108 7.59 -8.77 -9.66
N LEU A 109 7.01 -8.36 -10.79
CA LEU A 109 7.70 -7.59 -11.80
C LEU A 109 7.61 -6.09 -11.48
N SER A 110 8.67 -5.37 -11.82
CA SER A 110 8.69 -3.92 -11.78
C SER A 110 7.76 -3.32 -12.85
N LEU A 111 7.41 -2.05 -12.65
CA LEU A 111 6.62 -1.31 -13.63
C LEU A 111 7.30 -1.34 -15.02
N ASP A 112 8.60 -1.09 -15.10
CA ASP A 112 9.32 -1.07 -16.38
C ASP A 112 9.27 -2.43 -17.09
N GLU A 113 9.43 -3.55 -16.38
CA GLU A 113 9.31 -4.90 -16.96
C GLU A 113 7.91 -5.17 -17.52
N VAL A 114 6.86 -4.70 -16.85
CA VAL A 114 5.48 -4.82 -17.36
C VAL A 114 5.26 -3.91 -18.57
N LEU A 115 5.78 -2.68 -18.55
CA LEU A 115 5.71 -1.76 -19.69
C LEU A 115 6.46 -2.31 -20.91
N ASP A 116 7.60 -2.98 -20.71
CA ASP A 116 8.33 -3.68 -21.77
C ASP A 116 7.52 -4.84 -22.35
N LYS A 117 6.86 -5.64 -21.50
CA LYS A 117 5.96 -6.73 -21.96
C LYS A 117 4.77 -6.22 -22.76
N LEU A 118 4.30 -5.00 -22.49
CA LEU A 118 3.24 -4.33 -23.24
C LEU A 118 3.75 -3.64 -24.51
N SER A 119 5.05 -3.69 -24.78
CA SER A 119 5.70 -3.00 -25.91
C SER A 119 5.47 -1.50 -25.92
N PHE A 120 5.38 -0.86 -24.74
CA PHE A 120 5.18 0.59 -24.64
C PHE A 120 6.40 1.35 -25.15
N GLU A 121 6.18 2.33 -26.03
CA GLU A 121 7.22 3.23 -26.47
C GLU A 121 7.68 4.16 -25.34
N LYS A 122 8.88 4.74 -25.47
CA LYS A 122 9.44 5.69 -24.48
C LYS A 122 8.44 6.77 -24.05
N LYS A 123 7.71 7.36 -25.00
CA LYS A 123 6.70 8.41 -24.72
C LYS A 123 5.52 7.90 -23.91
N GLU A 124 5.12 6.64 -24.12
CA GLU A 124 4.02 6.02 -23.38
C GLU A 124 4.46 5.70 -21.96
N LYS A 125 5.68 5.18 -21.78
CA LYS A 125 6.28 4.98 -20.45
C LYS A 125 6.34 6.29 -19.66
N GLU A 126 6.82 7.38 -20.28
CA GLU A 126 6.85 8.72 -19.66
C GLU A 126 5.45 9.20 -19.24
N LYS A 127 4.39 8.86 -19.99
CA LYS A 127 3.00 9.16 -19.61
C LYS A 127 2.54 8.31 -18.43
N VAL A 128 2.85 7.01 -18.40
CA VAL A 128 2.53 6.13 -17.25
C VAL A 128 3.13 6.70 -15.96
N TYR A 129 4.41 7.08 -15.97
CA TYR A 129 5.05 7.68 -14.79
C TYR A 129 4.42 9.01 -14.37
N ARG A 130 3.98 9.83 -15.34
CA ARG A 130 3.24 11.06 -15.03
C ARG A 130 1.88 10.78 -14.40
N TYR A 131 1.12 9.84 -14.97
CA TYR A 131 -0.17 9.43 -14.41
C TYR A 131 0.00 8.78 -13.02
N LEU A 132 1.08 8.03 -12.80
CA LEU A 132 1.38 7.50 -11.47
C LEU A 132 1.61 8.64 -10.46
N LYS A 133 2.33 9.70 -10.85
CA LYS A 133 2.49 10.90 -10.02
C LYS A 133 1.16 11.61 -9.74
N ASP A 134 0.27 11.70 -10.73
CA ASP A 134 -1.08 12.23 -10.53
C ASP A 134 -1.88 11.41 -9.48
N LEU A 135 -1.56 10.13 -9.32
CA LEU A 135 -2.17 9.23 -8.35
C LEU A 135 -1.48 9.20 -6.97
N ASP A 136 -0.34 9.85 -6.77
CA ASP A 136 0.44 9.72 -5.52
C ASP A 136 -0.38 10.05 -4.27
N SER A 137 -1.13 11.16 -4.30
CA SER A 137 -1.99 11.60 -3.19
C SER A 137 -3.40 10.98 -3.20
N VAL A 138 -3.74 10.17 -4.21
CA VAL A 138 -5.07 9.58 -4.35
C VAL A 138 -5.22 8.41 -3.37
N ALA A 139 -6.21 8.50 -2.50
CA ALA A 139 -6.63 7.47 -1.54
C ALA A 139 -8.16 7.49 -1.40
N LEU A 140 -8.75 6.41 -0.87
CA LEU A 140 -10.18 6.38 -0.55
C LEU A 140 -10.52 7.23 0.68
N ASN A 141 -9.57 7.41 1.60
CA ASN A 141 -9.74 8.25 2.79
C ASN A 141 -9.23 9.68 2.54
N ASN A 142 -10.12 10.67 2.66
CA ASN A 142 -9.75 12.07 2.53
C ASN A 142 -8.92 12.60 3.71
N LYS A 143 -8.94 11.94 4.89
CA LYS A 143 -8.18 12.40 6.07
C LYS A 143 -6.68 12.54 5.81
N LEU A 144 -6.09 11.65 4.99
CA LEU A 144 -4.67 11.73 4.62
C LEU A 144 -4.33 12.99 3.80
N LYS A 145 -5.33 13.57 3.14
CA LYS A 145 -5.21 14.82 2.37
C LYS A 145 -5.53 16.05 3.21
N GLU A 146 -6.41 15.91 4.19
CA GLU A 146 -6.93 17.01 5.02
C GLU A 146 -6.06 17.30 6.24
N ASP A 147 -5.39 16.29 6.81
CA ASP A 147 -4.62 16.41 8.04
C ASP A 147 -3.33 15.58 7.99
N ASP A 148 -2.20 16.29 7.94
CA ASP A 148 -0.85 15.73 7.90
C ASP A 148 -0.52 14.83 9.10
N SER A 149 -1.23 14.95 10.24
CA SER A 149 -0.97 14.14 11.43
C SER A 149 -1.19 12.65 11.18
N TYR A 150 -2.18 12.28 10.37
CA TYR A 150 -2.45 10.88 10.01
C TYR A 150 -1.35 10.30 9.12
N LYS A 151 -0.87 11.09 8.15
CA LYS A 151 0.26 10.71 7.31
C LYS A 151 1.54 10.57 8.14
N LYS A 152 1.83 11.54 9.02
CA LYS A 152 2.97 11.49 9.93
C LYS A 152 2.93 10.26 10.84
N PHE A 153 1.76 9.88 11.32
CA PHE A 153 1.61 8.66 12.12
C PHE A 153 1.98 7.41 11.32
N ILE A 154 1.46 7.26 10.08
CA ILE A 154 1.84 6.13 9.21
C ILE A 154 3.36 6.14 8.93
N ASP A 155 3.91 7.29 8.59
CA ASP A 155 5.33 7.44 8.27
C ASP A 155 6.22 7.12 9.49
N GLU A 156 5.81 7.51 10.70
CA GLU A 156 6.49 7.19 11.97
C GLU A 156 6.56 5.67 12.22
N LEU A 157 5.48 4.93 11.95
CA LEU A 157 5.42 3.49 12.23
C LEU A 157 6.07 2.64 11.13
N THR A 158 6.16 3.17 9.90
CA THR A 158 6.57 2.41 8.71
C THR A 158 7.92 1.70 8.86
N PRO A 159 9.01 2.35 9.34
CA PRO A 159 10.31 1.68 9.48
C PRO A 159 10.25 0.44 10.37
N ALA A 160 9.61 0.55 11.54
CA ALA A 160 9.48 -0.56 12.48
C ALA A 160 8.56 -1.68 11.93
N ALA A 161 7.50 -1.32 11.20
CA ALA A 161 6.63 -2.27 10.53
C ALA A 161 7.35 -3.06 9.42
N VAL A 162 8.25 -2.40 8.68
CA VAL A 162 9.12 -3.06 7.69
C VAL A 162 10.14 -3.98 8.35
N ASP A 163 10.74 -3.59 9.48
CA ASP A 163 11.62 -4.47 10.26
C ASP A 163 10.88 -5.74 10.71
N ILE A 164 9.65 -5.59 11.21
CA ILE A 164 8.79 -6.69 11.63
C ILE A 164 8.50 -7.62 10.46
N TYR A 165 8.16 -7.09 9.30
CA TYR A 165 7.94 -7.89 8.10
C TYR A 165 9.20 -8.68 7.72
N ASN A 166 10.36 -8.02 7.71
CA ASN A 166 11.62 -8.66 7.38
C ASN A 166 11.99 -9.78 8.35
N LYS A 167 11.67 -9.62 9.64
CA LYS A 167 12.00 -10.58 10.69
C LYS A 167 10.99 -11.71 10.82
N TYR A 168 9.70 -11.41 10.70
CA TYR A 168 8.61 -12.30 11.10
C TYR A 168 7.58 -12.59 10.00
N GLY A 169 7.60 -11.85 8.89
CA GLY A 169 6.62 -12.02 7.81
C GLY A 169 5.25 -11.38 8.07
N ILE A 170 5.11 -10.55 9.10
CA ILE A 170 3.88 -9.78 9.36
C ILE A 170 3.94 -8.52 8.49
N LEU A 171 2.95 -8.33 7.61
CA LEU A 171 2.97 -7.29 6.59
C LEU A 171 2.95 -5.89 7.23
N PRO A 172 3.68 -4.92 6.65
CA PRO A 172 3.65 -3.54 7.14
C PRO A 172 2.24 -2.96 7.17
N SER A 173 1.43 -3.23 6.14
CA SER A 173 0.05 -2.76 6.07
C SER A 173 -0.81 -3.24 7.24
N VAL A 174 -0.72 -4.52 7.58
CA VAL A 174 -1.45 -5.15 8.69
C VAL A 174 -0.99 -4.57 10.03
N THR A 175 0.32 -4.49 10.22
CA THR A 175 0.92 -3.95 11.45
C THR A 175 0.46 -2.50 11.70
N ILE A 176 0.55 -1.64 10.68
CA ILE A 176 0.15 -0.23 10.78
C ILE A 176 -1.36 -0.12 10.94
N SER A 177 -2.14 -0.93 10.23
CA SER A 177 -3.60 -0.92 10.32
C SER A 177 -4.10 -1.32 11.70
N GLN A 178 -3.55 -2.38 12.29
CA GLN A 178 -3.88 -2.76 13.66
C GLN A 178 -3.44 -1.67 14.63
N ALA A 179 -2.25 -1.09 14.49
CA ALA A 179 -1.85 0.05 15.32
C ALA A 179 -2.84 1.21 15.21
N ILE A 180 -3.32 1.55 14.01
CA ILE A 180 -4.35 2.58 13.80
C ILE A 180 -5.65 2.23 14.53
N LEU A 181 -6.14 0.99 14.37
CA LEU A 181 -7.39 0.52 14.96
C LEU A 181 -7.33 0.52 16.49
N GLU A 182 -6.31 -0.12 17.06
CA GLU A 182 -6.17 -0.34 18.49
C GLU A 182 -5.85 0.94 19.27
N SER A 183 -5.10 1.87 18.66
CA SER A 183 -4.69 3.11 19.32
C SER A 183 -5.55 4.32 18.96
N GLY A 184 -6.51 4.17 18.04
CA GLY A 184 -7.27 5.29 17.50
C GLY A 184 -6.36 6.35 16.86
N TRP A 185 -5.48 5.94 15.95
CA TRP A 185 -4.44 6.80 15.36
C TRP A 185 -3.44 7.38 16.36
N GLY A 186 -3.09 6.60 17.38
CA GLY A 186 -2.16 6.98 18.44
C GLY A 186 -2.76 7.91 19.50
N LYS A 187 -4.04 8.26 19.39
CA LYS A 187 -4.72 9.26 20.23
C LYS A 187 -5.31 8.65 21.51
N SER A 188 -5.31 7.32 21.66
CA SER A 188 -5.80 6.68 22.87
C SER A 188 -5.03 7.18 24.11
N GLN A 189 -5.71 7.23 25.26
CA GLN A 189 -5.07 7.62 26.51
C GLN A 189 -3.94 6.66 26.89
N LEU A 190 -4.12 5.36 26.62
CA LEU A 190 -3.10 4.35 26.85
C LEU A 190 -1.85 4.63 26.01
N THR A 191 -2.00 4.79 24.70
CA THR A 191 -0.87 5.09 23.80
C THR A 191 -0.18 6.38 24.20
N SER A 192 -0.94 7.43 24.51
CA SER A 192 -0.39 8.74 24.90
C SER A 192 0.43 8.69 26.18
N LYS A 193 0.09 7.80 27.13
CA LYS A 193 0.79 7.66 28.42
C LYS A 193 1.92 6.64 28.41
N SER A 194 1.89 5.67 27.50
CA SER A 194 2.72 4.46 27.61
C SER A 194 3.38 4.02 26.30
N ASN A 195 3.12 4.72 25.20
CA ASN A 195 3.45 4.30 23.83
C ASN A 195 2.88 2.93 23.42
N ASN A 196 1.97 2.34 24.21
CA ASN A 196 1.36 1.05 23.92
C ASN A 196 0.27 1.21 22.86
N LEU A 197 0.58 0.78 21.64
CA LEU A 197 -0.29 0.90 20.48
C LEU A 197 -1.36 -0.19 20.41
N PHE A 198 -1.09 -1.35 20.99
CA PHE A 198 -1.87 -2.58 20.78
C PHE A 198 -2.60 -3.07 22.03
N GLY A 199 -2.60 -2.29 23.11
CA GLY A 199 -3.26 -2.67 24.36
C GLY A 199 -2.63 -3.88 25.06
N ILE A 200 -1.34 -4.16 24.82
CA ILE A 200 -0.69 -5.37 25.38
C ILE A 200 -0.59 -5.23 26.90
N LYS A 201 -1.17 -6.19 27.61
CA LYS A 201 -1.17 -6.26 29.07
C LYS A 201 0.21 -6.64 29.61
N ALA A 202 0.54 -6.09 30.77
CA ALA A 202 1.72 -6.46 31.55
C ALA A 202 1.36 -7.65 32.44
N ASP A 203 1.47 -8.86 31.88
CA ASP A 203 1.35 -10.12 32.62
C ASP A 203 2.61 -10.40 33.47
N SER A 204 2.61 -11.53 34.19
CA SER A 204 3.70 -11.94 35.10
C SER A 204 5.06 -12.14 34.43
N SER A 205 5.08 -12.37 33.11
CA SER A 205 6.30 -12.48 32.31
C SER A 205 6.91 -11.11 31.96
N TRP A 206 6.12 -10.03 32.02
CA TRP A 206 6.60 -8.69 31.73
C TRP A 206 7.48 -8.14 32.86
N LYS A 207 8.72 -7.77 32.52
CA LYS A 207 9.69 -7.19 33.47
C LYS A 207 9.92 -5.69 33.29
N GLY A 208 9.29 -5.08 32.28
CA GLY A 208 9.41 -3.67 31.99
C GLY A 208 8.46 -2.81 32.84
N LYS A 209 8.44 -1.50 32.54
CA LYS A 209 7.49 -0.57 33.15
C LYS A 209 6.05 -0.96 32.79
N SER A 210 5.12 -0.72 33.71
CA SER A 210 3.69 -0.87 33.45
C SER A 210 2.92 0.35 33.94
N VAL A 211 1.70 0.51 33.42
CA VAL A 211 0.74 1.52 33.86
C VAL A 211 -0.59 0.84 34.14
N VAL A 212 -1.20 1.14 35.28
CA VAL A 212 -2.53 0.66 35.62
C VAL A 212 -3.56 1.62 35.06
N MET A 213 -4.52 1.12 34.30
CA MET A 213 -5.60 1.91 33.71
C MET A 213 -6.94 1.22 33.87
N LYS A 214 -8.00 2.03 33.99
CA LYS A 214 -9.37 1.53 33.90
C LYS A 214 -9.64 1.08 32.48
N THR A 215 -10.13 -0.14 32.32
CA THR A 215 -10.56 -0.70 31.05
C THR A 215 -11.95 -1.33 31.20
N SER A 216 -12.69 -1.41 30.10
CA SER A 216 -13.94 -2.16 30.04
C SER A 216 -13.62 -3.58 29.60
N GLU A 217 -13.74 -4.55 30.50
CA GLU A 217 -13.79 -5.96 30.10
C GLU A 217 -15.25 -6.43 30.09
N TYR A 218 -15.63 -7.17 29.05
CA TYR A 218 -16.94 -7.81 28.88
C TYR A 218 -18.13 -6.89 29.19
N TYR A 219 -18.59 -6.13 28.18
CA TYR A 219 -19.85 -5.38 28.13
C TYR A 219 -20.42 -4.99 29.52
N ASN A 220 -19.74 -4.04 30.21
CA ASN A 220 -20.20 -3.25 31.37
C ASN A 220 -19.41 -3.39 32.69
N LYS A 221 -18.26 -4.08 32.74
CA LYS A 221 -17.40 -4.05 33.94
C LYS A 221 -16.16 -3.20 33.74
N ILE A 222 -16.08 -2.08 34.45
CA ILE A 222 -14.86 -1.29 34.56
C ILE A 222 -13.94 -1.98 35.57
N ILE A 223 -12.80 -2.46 35.10
CA ILE A 223 -11.75 -3.01 35.96
C ILE A 223 -10.45 -2.23 35.77
N ASN A 224 -9.55 -2.32 36.74
CA ASN A 224 -8.18 -1.87 36.57
C ASN A 224 -7.37 -3.00 35.97
N ASP A 225 -6.65 -2.70 34.89
CA ASP A 225 -5.72 -3.63 34.27
C ASP A 225 -4.34 -2.98 34.12
N SER A 226 -3.31 -3.81 34.09
CA SER A 226 -1.91 -3.40 33.98
C SER A 226 -1.47 -3.54 32.53
N PHE A 227 -1.01 -2.46 31.93
CA PHE A 227 -0.55 -2.43 30.54
C PHE A 227 0.95 -2.18 30.47
N ARG A 228 1.62 -2.78 29.48
CA ARG A 228 3.05 -2.55 29.22
C ARG A 228 3.29 -1.09 28.86
N VAL A 229 4.40 -0.53 29.32
CA VAL A 229 4.89 0.80 28.96
C VAL A 229 6.19 0.65 28.18
N TYR A 230 6.25 1.33 27.04
CA TYR A 230 7.39 1.30 26.13
C TYR A 230 8.08 2.67 26.05
N ALA A 231 9.39 2.68 25.78
CA ALA A 231 10.12 3.93 25.60
C ALA A 231 9.73 4.65 24.29
N SER A 232 9.24 3.90 23.30
CA SER A 232 8.77 4.45 22.02
C SER A 232 7.67 3.60 21.40
N LYS A 233 6.93 4.16 20.44
CA LYS A 233 5.98 3.39 19.61
C LYS A 233 6.68 2.25 18.87
N SER A 234 7.91 2.48 18.39
CA SER A 234 8.73 1.46 17.73
C SER A 234 8.97 0.22 18.61
N GLU A 235 9.18 0.40 19.91
CA GLU A 235 9.26 -0.72 20.85
C GLU A 235 7.93 -1.46 21.01
N SER A 236 6.81 -0.72 21.06
CA SER A 236 5.48 -1.34 21.09
C SER A 236 5.21 -2.17 19.82
N LEU A 237 5.64 -1.69 18.66
CA LEU A 237 5.60 -2.43 17.39
C LEU A 237 6.44 -3.71 17.47
N LYS A 238 7.69 -3.61 17.94
CA LYS A 238 8.58 -4.77 18.05
C LYS A 238 8.01 -5.84 18.99
N ASP A 239 7.46 -5.44 20.14
CA ASP A 239 6.81 -6.37 21.08
C ASP A 239 5.55 -7.02 20.50
N TYR A 240 4.75 -6.27 19.74
CA TYR A 240 3.62 -6.82 18.98
C TYR A 240 4.07 -7.86 17.93
N GLY A 241 5.13 -7.57 17.17
CA GLY A 241 5.69 -8.52 16.21
C GLY A 241 6.18 -9.79 16.88
N ASP A 242 6.89 -9.65 18.01
CA ASP A 242 7.32 -10.75 18.88
C ASP A 242 6.14 -11.59 19.41
N PHE A 243 5.06 -10.94 19.84
CA PHE A 243 3.86 -11.59 20.34
C PHE A 243 3.20 -12.49 19.28
N LEU A 244 2.97 -11.95 18.07
CA LEU A 244 2.42 -12.73 16.98
C LEU A 244 3.34 -13.88 16.55
N TYR A 245 4.65 -13.64 16.54
CA TYR A 245 5.64 -14.65 16.15
C TYR A 245 5.75 -15.80 17.17
N LYS A 246 5.80 -15.49 18.47
CA LYS A 246 6.01 -16.49 19.54
C LYS A 246 4.76 -17.33 19.81
N ASN A 247 3.56 -16.78 19.59
CA ASN A 247 2.33 -17.51 19.90
C ASN A 247 1.95 -18.46 18.74
N LYS A 248 2.01 -19.77 19.03
CA LYS A 248 1.78 -20.86 18.08
C LYS A 248 0.46 -20.73 17.31
N ARG A 249 -0.60 -20.18 17.93
CA ARG A 249 -1.92 -20.05 17.29
C ARG A 249 -1.87 -19.25 15.97
N TYR A 250 -1.06 -18.21 15.90
CA TYR A 250 -0.94 -17.40 14.68
C TYR A 250 -0.14 -18.13 13.60
N LYS A 251 0.90 -18.87 13.99
CA LYS A 251 1.66 -19.72 13.06
C LYS A 251 0.77 -20.83 12.48
N ASP A 252 -0.02 -21.49 13.32
CA ASP A 252 -0.92 -22.59 12.92
C ASP A 252 -2.01 -22.14 11.94
N LYS A 253 -2.48 -20.89 12.08
CA LYS A 253 -3.46 -20.28 11.17
C LYS A 253 -2.85 -19.63 9.94
N GLY A 254 -1.53 -19.71 9.76
CA GLY A 254 -0.84 -19.25 8.56
C GLY A 254 -0.54 -17.75 8.51
N VAL A 255 -0.67 -17.01 9.62
CA VAL A 255 -0.41 -15.56 9.68
C VAL A 255 0.96 -15.21 9.12
N LEU A 256 2.00 -15.93 9.55
CA LEU A 256 3.39 -15.66 9.16
C LEU A 256 3.73 -16.09 7.72
N SER A 257 2.81 -16.77 7.04
CA SER A 257 2.98 -17.24 5.66
C SER A 257 2.08 -16.56 4.64
N ALA A 258 1.09 -15.78 5.09
CA ALA A 258 0.24 -15.00 4.22
C ALA A 258 1.06 -13.99 3.40
N LEU A 259 0.69 -13.81 2.14
CA LEU A 259 1.47 -13.04 1.15
C LEU A 259 0.83 -11.71 0.79
N ASN A 260 -0.44 -11.52 1.11
CA ASN A 260 -1.15 -10.26 1.03
C ASN A 260 -1.90 -9.99 2.33
N TYR A 261 -2.36 -8.76 2.47
CA TYR A 261 -2.93 -8.27 3.72
C TYR A 261 -4.31 -8.85 4.03
N LYS A 262 -5.11 -9.23 3.02
CA LYS A 262 -6.43 -9.83 3.21
C LYS A 262 -6.28 -11.22 3.84
N ASP A 263 -5.46 -12.06 3.24
CA ASP A 263 -5.17 -13.41 3.75
C ASP A 263 -4.58 -13.35 5.17
N GLN A 264 -3.72 -12.36 5.44
CA GLN A 264 -3.11 -12.21 6.76
C GLN A 264 -4.09 -11.68 7.81
N ALA A 265 -4.96 -10.73 7.46
CA ALA A 265 -6.00 -10.22 8.37
C ALA A 265 -6.99 -11.33 8.73
N GLU A 266 -7.45 -12.11 7.75
CA GLU A 266 -8.30 -13.28 7.98
C GLU A 266 -7.62 -14.33 8.85
N ALA A 267 -6.33 -14.61 8.63
CA ALA A 267 -5.57 -15.56 9.43
C ALA A 267 -5.43 -15.09 10.90
N ILE A 268 -5.28 -13.78 11.11
CA ILE A 268 -5.21 -13.16 12.46
C ILE A 268 -6.55 -13.28 13.18
N GLU A 269 -7.66 -13.01 12.49
CA GLU A 269 -9.01 -13.19 13.03
C GLU A 269 -9.28 -14.65 13.38
N LYS A 270 -9.02 -15.59 12.45
CA LYS A 270 -9.14 -17.04 12.67
C LYS A 270 -8.25 -17.57 13.80
N ALA A 271 -7.21 -16.82 14.19
CA ALA A 271 -6.34 -17.13 15.31
C ALA A 271 -6.85 -16.59 16.67
N GLY A 272 -7.98 -15.89 16.68
CA GLY A 272 -8.61 -15.33 17.87
C GLY A 272 -7.87 -14.11 18.41
N TYR A 273 -7.45 -13.19 17.53
CA TYR A 273 -6.86 -11.92 17.95
C TYR A 273 -7.88 -11.02 18.66
N SER A 274 -9.12 -11.00 18.17
CA SER A 274 -10.23 -10.19 18.70
C SER A 274 -11.52 -11.00 18.74
N THR A 275 -12.45 -10.59 19.60
CA THR A 275 -13.80 -11.17 19.73
C THR A 275 -14.88 -10.25 19.18
N ILE A 276 -14.51 -9.20 18.43
CA ILE A 276 -15.47 -8.25 17.87
C ILE A 276 -16.36 -8.92 16.82
N GLN A 277 -17.67 -8.74 16.98
CA GLN A 277 -18.69 -9.31 16.10
C GLN A 277 -19.67 -8.22 15.61
N ASP A 278 -20.29 -8.46 14.45
CA ASP A 278 -21.44 -7.67 14.01
C ASP A 278 -22.73 -8.04 14.76
N GLU A 279 -23.84 -7.37 14.44
CA GLU A 279 -25.16 -7.63 15.02
C GLU A 279 -25.68 -9.05 14.77
N LYS A 280 -25.11 -9.77 13.81
CA LYS A 280 -25.46 -11.15 13.44
C LYS A 280 -24.52 -12.18 14.07
N GLY A 281 -23.54 -11.75 14.86
CA GLY A 281 -22.56 -12.63 15.49
C GLY A 281 -21.41 -13.06 14.57
N ASN A 282 -21.24 -12.45 13.40
CA ASN A 282 -20.10 -12.72 12.52
C ASN A 282 -18.86 -11.98 13.04
N GLU A 283 -17.70 -12.63 13.06
CA GLU A 283 -16.42 -11.96 13.34
C GLU A 283 -16.15 -10.92 12.23
N ILE A 284 -15.74 -9.70 12.63
CA ILE A 284 -15.52 -8.57 11.70
C ILE A 284 -14.17 -7.88 11.87
N TYR A 285 -13.26 -8.47 12.65
CA TYR A 285 -11.94 -7.90 12.89
C TYR A 285 -11.12 -7.79 11.59
N ALA A 286 -11.13 -8.86 10.78
CA ALA A 286 -10.42 -8.86 9.50
C ALA A 286 -10.95 -7.76 8.58
N ASP A 287 -12.27 -7.59 8.50
CA ASP A 287 -12.92 -6.56 7.69
C ASP A 287 -12.52 -5.14 8.13
N LEU A 288 -12.42 -4.88 9.44
CA LEU A 288 -11.98 -3.59 9.97
C LEU A 288 -10.53 -3.28 9.56
N VAL A 289 -9.64 -4.26 9.68
CA VAL A 289 -8.22 -4.14 9.28
C VAL A 289 -8.12 -3.91 7.77
N ILE A 290 -8.77 -4.75 6.96
CA ILE A 290 -8.80 -4.65 5.50
C ILE A 290 -9.31 -3.27 5.06
N LYS A 291 -10.38 -2.78 5.70
CA LYS A 291 -10.96 -1.46 5.42
C LYS A 291 -9.95 -0.34 5.68
N ILE A 292 -9.28 -0.34 6.83
CA ILE A 292 -8.26 0.68 7.16
C ILE A 292 -7.10 0.63 6.15
N ILE A 293 -6.66 -0.56 5.75
CA ILE A 293 -5.60 -0.73 4.75
C ILE A 293 -6.00 -0.10 3.42
N LYS A 294 -7.14 -0.50 2.85
CA LYS A 294 -7.65 0.04 1.58
C LYS A 294 -7.83 1.55 1.65
N GLN A 295 -8.42 2.03 2.75
CA GLN A 295 -8.71 3.45 2.96
C GLN A 295 -7.45 4.31 2.90
N ASN A 296 -6.34 3.80 3.42
CA ASN A 296 -5.10 4.55 3.61
C ASN A 296 -3.97 4.12 2.65
N ASN A 297 -4.28 3.27 1.64
CA ASN A 297 -3.30 2.72 0.69
C ASN A 297 -2.12 1.98 1.34
N LEU A 298 -2.31 1.38 2.52
CA LEU A 298 -1.19 0.75 3.25
C LEU A 298 -0.62 -0.47 2.50
N GLN A 299 -1.44 -1.14 1.69
CA GLN A 299 -1.04 -2.26 0.83
C GLN A 299 0.02 -1.87 -0.22
N LEU A 300 0.17 -0.58 -0.52
CA LEU A 300 1.25 -0.11 -1.39
C LEU A 300 2.64 -0.23 -0.74
N ILE A 301 2.70 -0.18 0.59
CA ILE A 301 3.94 -0.43 1.36
C ILE A 301 4.35 -1.89 1.20
N ASP A 302 3.39 -2.82 1.29
CA ASP A 302 3.63 -4.25 1.10
C ASP A 302 4.18 -4.54 -0.30
N ASN A 303 3.52 -4.02 -1.34
CA ASN A 303 3.97 -4.16 -2.73
C ASN A 303 5.41 -3.68 -2.89
N LYS A 304 5.75 -2.51 -2.35
CA LYS A 304 7.10 -1.93 -2.45
C LYS A 304 8.15 -2.88 -1.87
N ILE A 305 7.98 -3.33 -0.64
CA ILE A 305 8.97 -4.18 0.03
C ILE A 305 9.04 -5.58 -0.63
N GLN A 306 7.90 -6.12 -1.08
CA GLN A 306 7.87 -7.39 -1.80
C GLN A 306 8.54 -7.31 -3.18
N LEU A 307 8.44 -6.16 -3.86
CA LEU A 307 9.13 -5.91 -5.12
C LEU A 307 10.64 -5.79 -4.91
N GLU A 308 11.08 -5.02 -3.91
CA GLU A 308 12.50 -4.93 -3.53
C GLU A 308 13.10 -6.31 -3.26
N LYS A 309 12.37 -7.16 -2.51
CA LYS A 309 12.75 -8.56 -2.28
C LYS A 309 12.76 -9.35 -3.59
N SER A 310 11.75 -9.22 -4.46
CA SER A 310 11.69 -9.93 -5.74
C SER A 310 12.90 -9.62 -6.63
N GLN A 311 13.32 -8.34 -6.68
CA GLN A 311 14.48 -7.87 -7.44
C GLN A 311 15.81 -8.37 -6.85
N ALA A 312 15.91 -8.44 -5.52
CA ALA A 312 17.09 -8.99 -4.84
C ALA A 312 17.29 -10.49 -5.11
N LEU A 313 16.24 -11.23 -5.48
CA LEU A 313 16.33 -12.66 -5.86
C LEU A 313 16.78 -12.88 -7.31
N SER A 314 16.82 -11.82 -8.12
CA SER A 314 17.22 -11.88 -9.54
C SER A 314 18.66 -11.41 -9.76
N LYS A 315 19.34 -10.99 -8.68
CA LYS A 315 20.79 -10.73 -8.61
C LYS A 315 21.51 -11.95 -8.04
#